data_AF-A0A545VKR7-F1
#
_entry.id   AF-A0A545VKR7-F1
#
_cell.length_a   1.000
_cell.length_b   1.000
_cell.length_c   1.000
_cell.angle_alpha   90.00
_cell.angle_beta   90.00
_cell.angle_gamma   90.00
#
_symmetry.space_group_name_H-M   'P 1'
#
loop_
_entity.id
_entity.type
_entity.pdbx_description
1 polymer ?
#
loop_
_entity_poly.entity_id
_entity_poly.type
_entity_poly.pdbx_seq_one_letter_code
_entity_poly.pdbx_strand_id
1 'polypeptide(L)'
;MSQFQVEIAKTLAEKAVSTAATGSKINLYNTNEICQLVMVVWAIGLNAVPGIGSIVFGLVTVLSAILFPAPKPVDPWIQVRERIENLVGTRLQEYQVRSIQAKSEGIRRNAEEYSNVMKLYSEAKTPEEKGKYHALIQNYHTGLLILLRSSIPELQTAYYAAITLPLFAQAANLHLSLLAEGINHGLEWGFSDKYVTQVLPDEFRRLNSSGLSARDLSTSQGPADDMTLTLAKTAIDTAEALGVPPGLVLLWKEAYATLVSDFATRTKRDFIDYVSHAKKTYAEGRKQVQPYDHRLVPSLSGLDKGTKEASAMRAYADYDTEMLDSVLKYVEFWPVLDGKANLSESALRSLDREVFFGPYGRWTKSVLWSADAPAAISERRPKMTSIVICAADNVLMLAVRYRDRNWPDDDGQCLKKAHWQEFSLEDDEYIENVDVRYGHKLGQLTFTTNKGKVHGPYGRAKHADLSVSVNRTGYSLSYMRGTRYVYKEPEGLEGISFGFRPLLTAG
;
A
#
# COMPACT_ATOMS: atom_id res chain seq x y z
N MET A 1 14.29 -13.42 -12.04
CA MET A 1 12.98 -13.92 -11.57
C MET A 1 12.89 -15.40 -11.87
N SER A 2 12.49 -16.21 -10.89
CA SER A 2 12.20 -17.63 -11.12
C SER A 2 10.92 -17.80 -11.95
N GLN A 3 10.76 -18.95 -12.61
CA GLN A 3 9.57 -19.26 -13.44
C GLN A 3 8.26 -19.11 -12.64
N PHE A 4 8.27 -19.51 -11.38
CA PHE A 4 7.15 -19.36 -10.45
C PHE A 4 6.74 -17.88 -10.23
N GLN A 5 7.72 -16.98 -10.11
CA GLN A 5 7.44 -15.54 -9.94
C GLN A 5 6.86 -14.90 -11.19
N VAL A 6 7.37 -15.30 -12.36
CA VAL A 6 6.83 -14.84 -13.65
C VAL A 6 5.37 -15.27 -13.78
N GLU A 7 5.04 -16.51 -13.41
CA GLU A 7 3.68 -17.04 -13.49
C GLU A 7 2.72 -16.36 -12.51
N ILE A 8 3.15 -16.11 -11.26
CA ILE A 8 2.36 -15.32 -10.31
C ILE A 8 2.13 -13.89 -10.82
N ALA A 9 3.20 -13.22 -11.26
CA ALA A 9 3.11 -11.85 -11.77
C ALA A 9 2.16 -11.76 -12.96
N LYS A 10 2.26 -12.72 -13.90
CA LYS A 10 1.38 -12.82 -15.07
C LYS A 10 -0.07 -13.10 -14.70
N THR A 11 -0.34 -14.09 -13.84
CA THR A 11 -1.71 -14.45 -13.42
C THR A 11 -2.40 -13.27 -12.73
N LEU A 12 -1.68 -12.60 -11.83
CA LEU A 12 -2.22 -11.44 -11.16
C LEU A 12 -2.41 -10.26 -12.13
N ALA A 13 -1.49 -10.07 -13.10
CA ALA A 13 -1.61 -9.05 -14.14
C ALA A 13 -2.86 -9.25 -15.00
N GLU A 14 -3.11 -10.47 -15.43
CA GLU A 14 -4.32 -10.85 -16.17
C GLU A 14 -5.57 -10.61 -15.33
N LYS A 15 -5.55 -10.93 -14.03
CA LYS A 15 -6.65 -10.62 -13.11
C LYS A 15 -6.87 -9.11 -12.97
N ALA A 16 -5.80 -8.31 -12.93
CA ALA A 16 -5.87 -6.86 -12.82
C ALA A 16 -6.50 -6.20 -14.04
N VAL A 17 -5.99 -6.57 -15.21
CA VAL A 17 -6.51 -6.10 -16.50
C VAL A 17 -7.95 -6.55 -16.69
N SER A 18 -8.26 -7.81 -16.39
CA SER A 18 -9.64 -8.34 -16.44
C SER A 18 -10.58 -7.59 -15.51
N THR A 19 -10.13 -7.25 -14.30
CA THR A 19 -10.94 -6.47 -13.37
C THR A 19 -11.22 -5.06 -13.89
N ALA A 20 -10.19 -4.37 -14.38
CA ALA A 20 -10.36 -3.05 -14.98
C ALA A 20 -11.29 -3.07 -16.21
N ALA A 21 -11.21 -4.14 -17.02
CA ALA A 21 -12.02 -4.28 -18.23
C ALA A 21 -13.50 -4.61 -17.93
N THR A 22 -13.77 -5.37 -16.87
CA THR A 22 -15.11 -5.91 -16.56
C THR A 22 -15.83 -5.22 -15.40
N GLY A 23 -15.17 -4.30 -14.67
CA GLY A 23 -15.72 -3.69 -13.45
C GLY A 23 -15.97 -4.70 -12.32
N SER A 24 -15.40 -5.90 -12.41
CA SER A 24 -15.70 -7.04 -11.54
C SER A 24 -15.09 -6.92 -10.13
N LYS A 25 -15.66 -7.70 -9.20
CA LYS A 25 -15.48 -7.66 -7.75
C LYS A 25 -14.05 -7.97 -7.28
N ILE A 26 -13.15 -6.98 -7.22
CA ILE A 26 -12.08 -7.04 -6.21
C ILE A 26 -12.75 -6.88 -4.86
N ASN A 27 -12.41 -7.77 -3.92
CA ASN A 27 -12.81 -7.58 -2.54
C ASN A 27 -11.89 -6.53 -1.91
N LEU A 28 -12.23 -5.26 -2.13
CA LEU A 28 -11.53 -4.11 -1.55
C LEU A 28 -11.67 -4.01 -0.03
N TYR A 29 -12.41 -4.94 0.61
CA TYR A 29 -12.37 -5.16 2.04
C TYR A 29 -11.16 -6.01 2.48
N ASN A 30 -10.44 -6.60 1.54
CA ASN A 30 -9.24 -7.36 1.78
C ASN A 30 -8.00 -6.53 1.40
N THR A 31 -7.33 -5.96 2.41
CA THR A 31 -6.08 -5.21 2.24
C THR A 31 -5.03 -6.02 1.46
N ASN A 32 -5.03 -7.36 1.58
CA ASN A 32 -4.12 -8.22 0.83
C ASN A 32 -4.40 -8.23 -0.67
N GLU A 33 -5.67 -8.18 -1.09
CA GLU A 33 -6.04 -8.10 -2.51
C GLU A 33 -5.65 -6.76 -3.13
N ILE A 34 -5.83 -5.65 -2.39
CA ILE A 34 -5.41 -4.31 -2.83
C ILE A 34 -3.88 -4.27 -3.02
N CYS A 35 -3.11 -4.79 -2.06
CA CYS A 35 -1.65 -4.81 -2.14
C CYS A 35 -1.13 -5.66 -3.31
N GLN A 36 -1.70 -6.85 -3.55
CA GLN A 36 -1.31 -7.70 -4.68
C GLN A 36 -1.51 -6.99 -6.00
N LEU A 37 -2.68 -6.37 -6.15
CA LEU A 37 -3.09 -5.77 -7.39
C LEU A 37 -2.24 -4.56 -7.75
N VAL A 38 -1.88 -3.76 -6.75
CA VAL A 38 -1.00 -2.63 -7.00
C VAL A 38 0.43 -3.10 -7.30
N MET A 39 0.99 -4.07 -6.58
CA MET A 39 2.31 -4.65 -6.90
C MET A 39 2.39 -5.21 -8.34
N VAL A 40 1.26 -5.63 -8.87
CA VAL A 40 1.11 -6.20 -10.21
C VAL A 40 1.01 -5.12 -11.26
N VAL A 41 0.21 -4.09 -11.01
CA VAL A 41 0.16 -2.86 -11.80
C VAL A 41 1.57 -2.26 -11.94
N TRP A 42 2.39 -2.36 -10.90
CA TRP A 42 3.78 -1.94 -10.91
C TRP A 42 4.72 -2.90 -11.64
N ALA A 43 4.59 -4.23 -11.45
CA ALA A 43 5.36 -5.23 -12.21
C ALA A 43 5.10 -5.11 -13.73
N ILE A 44 3.86 -4.79 -14.09
CA ILE A 44 3.41 -4.42 -15.42
C ILE A 44 4.11 -3.15 -15.92
N GLY A 45 4.08 -2.06 -15.14
CA GLY A 45 4.68 -0.76 -15.52
C GLY A 45 6.19 -0.82 -15.73
N LEU A 46 6.87 -1.73 -15.03
CA LEU A 46 8.30 -2.02 -15.18
C LEU A 46 8.63 -2.92 -16.38
N ASN A 47 7.63 -3.29 -17.20
CA ASN A 47 7.77 -4.23 -18.32
C ASN A 47 8.38 -5.59 -17.88
N ALA A 48 8.19 -5.96 -16.61
CA ALA A 48 8.79 -7.15 -16.01
C ALA A 48 8.09 -8.46 -16.44
N VAL A 49 6.98 -8.35 -17.18
CA VAL A 49 6.24 -9.49 -17.74
C VAL A 49 6.32 -9.43 -19.28
N PRO A 50 7.15 -10.27 -19.93
CA PRO A 50 7.24 -10.32 -21.38
C PRO A 50 5.90 -10.68 -22.04
N GLY A 51 5.53 -9.98 -23.12
CA GLY A 51 4.33 -10.29 -23.92
C GLY A 51 3.07 -9.52 -23.53
N ILE A 52 3.09 -8.75 -22.44
CA ILE A 52 2.06 -7.76 -22.15
C ILE A 52 2.64 -6.39 -22.52
N GLY A 53 2.39 -5.94 -23.76
CA GLY A 53 2.98 -4.71 -24.31
C GLY A 53 2.73 -3.49 -23.42
N SER A 54 3.71 -2.60 -23.30
CA SER A 54 3.66 -1.24 -22.70
C SER A 54 2.30 -0.82 -22.10
N ILE A 55 1.96 -1.33 -20.91
CA ILE A 55 0.68 -1.03 -20.21
C ILE A 55 0.75 0.32 -19.47
N VAL A 56 1.60 1.25 -19.90
CA VAL A 56 1.44 2.65 -19.46
C VAL A 56 0.06 3.15 -19.91
N PHE A 57 -0.41 2.68 -21.07
CA PHE A 57 -1.75 2.91 -21.56
C PHE A 57 -2.77 2.10 -20.71
N GLY A 58 -3.49 2.78 -19.81
CA GLY A 58 -4.53 2.17 -18.97
C GLY A 58 -4.13 1.97 -17.50
N LEU A 59 -2.95 2.45 -17.09
CA LEU A 59 -2.54 2.46 -15.69
C LEU A 59 -3.51 3.29 -14.85
N VAL A 60 -3.90 4.47 -15.35
CA VAL A 60 -4.92 5.31 -14.69
C VAL A 60 -6.24 4.56 -14.63
N THR A 61 -6.65 3.87 -15.69
CA THR A 61 -7.89 3.08 -15.72
C THR A 61 -7.91 1.98 -14.67
N VAL A 62 -6.81 1.23 -14.57
CA VAL A 62 -6.68 0.15 -13.58
C VAL A 62 -6.65 0.74 -12.17
N LEU A 63 -5.81 1.75 -11.91
CA LEU A 63 -5.74 2.40 -10.60
C LEU A 63 -7.08 3.01 -10.19
N SER A 64 -7.82 3.61 -11.11
CA SER A 64 -9.13 4.22 -10.82
C SER A 64 -10.14 3.19 -10.33
N ALA A 65 -10.25 2.04 -11.03
CA ALA A 65 -11.15 0.96 -10.64
C ALA A 65 -10.83 0.36 -9.26
N ILE A 66 -9.56 0.41 -8.84
CA ILE A 66 -9.08 -0.22 -7.61
C ILE A 66 -9.12 0.74 -6.44
N LEU A 67 -8.55 1.93 -6.64
CA LEU A 67 -8.34 2.91 -5.59
C LEU A 67 -9.62 3.69 -5.30
N PHE A 68 -10.54 3.76 -6.26
CA PHE A 68 -11.79 4.48 -6.11
C PHE A 68 -12.95 3.62 -6.65
N PRO A 69 -13.32 2.53 -5.95
CA PRO A 69 -14.39 1.67 -6.42
C PRO A 69 -15.74 2.38 -6.45
N ALA A 70 -16.63 1.87 -7.30
CA ALA A 70 -18.04 2.21 -7.24
C ALA A 70 -18.60 2.02 -5.81
N PRO A 71 -19.59 2.84 -5.39
CA PRO A 71 -20.11 2.81 -4.03
C PRO A 71 -20.55 1.39 -3.61
N LYS A 72 -19.87 0.82 -2.62
CA LYS A 72 -20.30 -0.38 -1.89
C LYS A 72 -20.97 0.07 -0.57
N PRO A 73 -21.61 -0.83 0.21
CA PRO A 73 -22.23 -0.45 1.50
C PRO A 73 -21.26 0.21 2.49
N VAL A 74 -19.95 -0.07 2.37
CA VAL A 74 -18.87 0.58 3.13
C VAL A 74 -17.71 0.90 2.19
N ASP A 75 -17.24 2.15 2.20
CA ASP A 75 -16.07 2.64 1.47
C ASP A 75 -14.77 2.11 2.12
N PRO A 76 -13.85 1.47 1.37
CA PRO A 76 -12.56 1.01 1.89
C PRO A 76 -11.75 2.10 2.60
N TRP A 77 -11.85 3.35 2.16
CA TRP A 77 -11.14 4.48 2.77
C TRP A 77 -11.64 4.80 4.17
N ILE A 78 -12.93 4.60 4.44
CA ILE A 78 -13.49 4.77 5.79
C ILE A 78 -12.78 3.82 6.76
N GLN A 79 -12.56 2.57 6.36
CA GLN A 79 -11.93 1.56 7.23
C GLN A 79 -10.45 1.83 7.45
N VAL A 80 -9.70 2.15 6.39
CA VAL A 80 -8.28 2.52 6.49
C VAL A 80 -8.11 3.73 7.41
N ARG A 81 -8.94 4.77 7.19
CA ARG A 81 -8.97 5.96 8.03
C ARG A 81 -9.26 5.61 9.48
N GLU A 82 -10.33 4.87 9.75
CA GLU A 82 -10.73 4.51 11.13
C GLU A 82 -9.65 3.70 11.85
N ARG A 83 -8.96 2.79 11.14
CA ARG A 83 -7.81 2.07 11.71
C ARG A 83 -6.70 3.04 12.10
N ILE A 84 -6.34 4.00 11.24
CA ILE A 84 -5.30 4.97 11.54
C ILE A 84 -5.74 5.92 12.65
N GLU A 85 -6.97 6.43 12.64
CA GLU A 85 -7.53 7.28 13.70
C GLU A 85 -7.43 6.59 15.07
N ASN A 86 -7.76 5.30 15.13
CA ASN A 86 -7.63 4.50 16.35
C ASN A 86 -6.15 4.32 16.75
N LEU A 87 -5.24 4.15 15.78
CA LEU A 87 -3.82 3.99 16.04
C LEU A 87 -3.14 5.30 16.48
N VAL A 88 -3.48 6.46 15.90
CA VAL A 88 -2.85 7.75 16.25
C VAL A 88 -3.58 8.50 17.37
N GLY A 89 -4.74 8.00 17.80
CA GLY A 89 -5.51 8.60 18.90
C GLY A 89 -6.16 9.94 18.57
N THR A 90 -6.28 10.28 17.29
CA THR A 90 -6.93 11.51 16.81
C THR A 90 -7.97 11.16 15.75
N ARG A 91 -9.02 11.98 15.64
CA ARG A 91 -10.12 11.77 14.70
C ARG A 91 -10.36 13.01 13.87
N LEU A 92 -10.74 12.81 12.62
CA LEU A 92 -11.23 13.89 11.78
C LEU A 92 -12.58 14.40 12.30
N GLN A 93 -12.76 15.71 12.23
CA GLN A 93 -14.06 16.33 12.49
C GLN A 93 -15.03 16.01 11.35
N GLU A 94 -16.32 15.91 11.65
CA GLU A 94 -17.33 15.47 10.67
C GLU A 94 -17.31 16.29 9.36
N TYR A 95 -17.10 17.61 9.44
CA TYR A 95 -17.00 18.44 8.25
C TYR A 95 -15.76 18.11 7.40
N GLN A 96 -14.63 17.74 8.03
CA GLN A 96 -13.40 17.34 7.33
C GLN A 96 -13.64 16.01 6.60
N VAL A 97 -14.31 15.07 7.26
CA VAL A 97 -14.71 13.78 6.66
C VAL A 97 -15.58 14.01 5.43
N ARG A 98 -16.62 14.84 5.55
CA ARG A 98 -17.51 15.17 4.44
C ARG A 98 -16.77 15.86 3.28
N SER A 99 -15.85 16.79 3.58
CA SER A 99 -15.02 17.46 2.57
C SER A 99 -14.17 16.45 1.79
N ILE A 100 -13.43 15.61 2.52
CA ILE A 100 -12.54 14.59 1.95
C ILE A 100 -13.33 13.56 1.12
N GLN A 101 -14.49 13.12 1.60
CA GLN A 101 -15.36 12.19 0.87
C GLN A 101 -15.91 12.82 -0.41
N ALA A 102 -16.38 14.06 -0.37
CA ALA A 102 -16.88 14.75 -1.56
C ALA A 102 -15.79 14.89 -2.63
N LYS A 103 -14.55 15.20 -2.22
CA LYS A 103 -13.41 15.27 -3.14
C LYS A 103 -13.01 13.92 -3.71
N SER A 104 -12.95 12.89 -2.86
CA SER A 104 -12.65 11.52 -3.30
C SER A 104 -13.68 11.02 -4.33
N GLU A 105 -14.97 11.29 -4.09
CA GLU A 105 -16.03 10.98 -5.04
C GLU A 105 -15.92 11.78 -6.36
N GLY A 106 -15.53 13.06 -6.28
CA GLY A 106 -15.26 13.88 -7.46
C GLY A 106 -14.11 13.33 -8.31
N ILE A 107 -13.01 12.92 -7.66
CA ILE A 107 -11.86 12.27 -8.31
C ILE A 107 -12.31 10.96 -8.95
N ARG A 108 -13.03 10.12 -8.20
CA ARG A 108 -13.55 8.84 -8.68
C ARG A 108 -14.34 8.98 -9.97
N ARG A 109 -15.37 9.84 -9.97
CA ARG A 109 -16.25 10.02 -11.14
C ARG A 109 -15.48 10.51 -12.36
N ASN A 110 -14.54 11.44 -12.17
CA ASN A 110 -13.68 11.91 -13.27
C ASN A 110 -12.80 10.80 -13.82
N ALA A 111 -12.22 10.01 -12.93
CA ALA A 111 -11.33 8.92 -13.31
C ALA A 111 -12.10 7.79 -14.01
N GLU A 112 -13.35 7.54 -13.62
CA GLU A 112 -14.28 6.62 -14.29
C GLU A 112 -14.60 7.08 -15.72
N GLU A 113 -14.95 8.36 -15.93
CA GLU A 113 -15.22 8.86 -17.28
C GLU A 113 -13.96 8.87 -18.16
N TYR A 114 -12.82 9.28 -17.62
CA TYR A 114 -11.54 9.16 -18.33
C TYR A 114 -11.26 7.71 -18.74
N SER A 115 -11.48 6.76 -17.83
CA SER A 115 -11.32 5.33 -18.09
C SER A 115 -12.22 4.83 -19.22
N ASN A 116 -13.48 5.28 -19.25
CA ASN A 116 -14.43 4.94 -20.30
C ASN A 116 -13.97 5.44 -21.67
N VAL A 117 -13.48 6.68 -21.75
CA VAL A 117 -12.94 7.26 -22.99
C VAL A 117 -11.69 6.51 -23.46
N MET A 118 -10.79 6.20 -22.54
CA MET A 118 -9.57 5.43 -22.85
C MET A 118 -9.89 4.02 -23.34
N LYS A 119 -10.92 3.38 -22.79
CA LYS A 119 -11.42 2.09 -23.28
C LYS A 119 -11.90 2.18 -24.73
N LEU A 120 -12.74 3.16 -25.05
CA LEU A 120 -13.25 3.37 -26.41
C LEU A 120 -12.11 3.64 -27.41
N TYR A 121 -11.12 4.44 -27.01
CA TYR A 121 -9.91 4.68 -27.81
C TYR A 121 -9.10 3.39 -28.05
N SER A 122 -8.99 2.54 -27.03
CA SER A 122 -8.24 1.28 -27.14
C SER A 122 -8.91 0.24 -28.04
N GLU A 123 -10.25 0.27 -28.10
CA GLU A 123 -11.07 -0.63 -28.91
C GLU A 123 -11.14 -0.19 -30.38
N ALA A 124 -10.80 1.07 -30.68
CA ALA A 124 -10.71 1.59 -32.03
C ALA A 124 -9.59 0.90 -32.83
N LYS A 125 -9.91 0.45 -34.05
CA LYS A 125 -9.03 -0.45 -34.83
C LYS A 125 -8.16 0.29 -35.83
N THR A 126 -8.58 1.49 -36.24
CA THR A 126 -7.90 2.30 -37.25
C THR A 126 -7.40 3.63 -36.65
N PRO A 127 -6.32 4.22 -37.22
CA PRO A 127 -5.87 5.56 -36.83
C PRO A 127 -6.97 6.62 -36.94
N GLU A 128 -7.83 6.53 -37.96
CA GLU A 128 -8.94 7.46 -38.19
C GLU A 128 -10.02 7.35 -37.10
N GLU A 129 -10.32 6.13 -36.64
CA GLU A 129 -11.23 5.92 -35.52
C GLU A 129 -10.63 6.41 -34.20
N LYS A 130 -9.35 6.17 -33.96
CA LYS A 130 -8.63 6.67 -32.77
C LYS A 130 -8.62 8.19 -32.72
N GLY A 131 -8.38 8.83 -33.86
CA GLY A 131 -8.40 10.29 -34.02
C GLY A 131 -9.68 10.97 -33.52
N LYS A 132 -10.83 10.28 -33.58
CA LYS A 132 -12.12 10.81 -33.10
C LYS A 132 -12.16 11.03 -31.59
N TYR A 133 -11.32 10.32 -30.82
CA TYR A 133 -11.30 10.41 -29.36
C TYR A 133 -10.21 11.34 -28.84
N HIS A 134 -9.30 11.86 -29.67
CA HIS A 134 -8.16 12.67 -29.21
C HIS A 134 -8.60 13.89 -28.39
N ALA A 135 -9.53 14.69 -28.93
CA ALA A 135 -10.05 15.86 -28.22
C ALA A 135 -10.75 15.49 -26.91
N LEU A 136 -11.45 14.35 -26.88
CA LEU A 136 -12.14 13.86 -25.70
C LEU A 136 -11.14 13.40 -24.61
N ILE A 137 -10.09 12.69 -25.01
CA ILE A 137 -8.99 12.27 -24.12
C ILE A 137 -8.30 13.50 -23.53
N GLN A 138 -7.92 14.48 -24.37
CA GLN A 138 -7.29 15.71 -23.89
C GLN A 138 -8.16 16.43 -22.86
N ASN A 139 -9.47 16.49 -23.12
CA ASN A 139 -10.42 17.18 -22.27
C ASN A 139 -10.55 16.50 -20.89
N TYR A 140 -10.80 15.18 -20.86
CA TYR A 140 -10.89 14.43 -19.61
C TYR A 140 -9.54 14.30 -18.87
N HIS A 141 -8.43 14.13 -19.60
CA HIS A 141 -7.08 14.14 -19.02
C HIS A 141 -6.81 15.46 -18.29
N THR A 142 -7.05 16.58 -18.97
CA THR A 142 -6.86 17.92 -18.40
C THR A 142 -7.78 18.14 -17.20
N GLY A 143 -9.06 17.78 -17.33
CA GLY A 143 -10.07 17.91 -16.28
C GLY A 143 -9.74 17.12 -15.00
N LEU A 144 -9.31 15.86 -15.15
CA LEU A 144 -8.88 15.04 -14.02
C LEU A 144 -7.59 15.60 -13.39
N LEU A 145 -6.64 16.07 -14.22
CA LEU A 145 -5.37 16.60 -13.74
C LEU A 145 -5.54 17.87 -12.90
N ILE A 146 -6.41 18.81 -13.32
CA ILE A 146 -6.70 20.02 -12.52
C ILE A 146 -7.42 19.69 -11.21
N LEU A 147 -8.28 18.68 -11.21
CA LEU A 147 -8.97 18.24 -10.01
C LEU A 147 -7.98 17.65 -9.00
N LEU A 148 -7.04 16.81 -9.47
CA LEU A 148 -5.99 16.25 -8.61
C LEU A 148 -5.07 17.35 -8.05
N ARG A 149 -4.61 18.28 -8.91
CA ARG A 149 -3.75 19.40 -8.50
C ARG A 149 -4.39 20.29 -7.42
N SER A 150 -5.70 20.54 -7.51
CA SER A 150 -6.44 21.35 -6.53
C SER A 150 -6.86 20.57 -5.27
N SER A 151 -6.98 19.24 -5.34
CA SER A 151 -7.46 18.41 -4.23
C SER A 151 -6.34 17.91 -3.31
N ILE A 152 -5.19 17.55 -3.87
CA ILE A 152 -4.08 16.95 -3.12
C ILE A 152 -3.59 17.83 -1.94
N PRO A 153 -3.45 19.17 -2.06
CA PRO A 153 -2.98 19.99 -0.96
C PRO A 153 -3.81 19.86 0.34
N GLU A 154 -5.12 19.64 0.25
CA GLU A 154 -5.98 19.49 1.44
C GLU A 154 -5.69 18.18 2.19
N LEU A 155 -5.26 17.14 1.48
CA LEU A 155 -4.86 15.85 2.06
C LEU A 155 -3.50 15.92 2.77
N GLN A 156 -2.74 17.01 2.55
CA GLN A 156 -1.42 17.24 3.13
C GLN A 156 -1.45 18.15 4.36
N THR A 157 -2.64 18.53 4.83
CA THR A 157 -2.81 19.44 5.97
C THR A 157 -2.19 18.86 7.23
N ALA A 158 -1.23 19.58 7.82
CA ALA A 158 -0.37 19.08 8.90
C ALA A 158 -1.12 18.51 10.11
N TYR A 159 -2.29 19.06 10.44
CA TYR A 159 -3.09 18.64 11.61
C TYR A 159 -3.58 17.18 11.53
N TYR A 160 -3.86 16.68 10.32
CA TYR A 160 -4.40 15.33 10.12
C TYR A 160 -3.68 14.55 9.02
N ALA A 161 -2.49 15.01 8.61
CA ALA A 161 -1.75 14.44 7.49
C ALA A 161 -1.49 12.94 7.65
N ALA A 162 -1.25 12.46 8.88
CA ALA A 162 -1.09 11.02 9.14
C ALA A 162 -2.37 10.22 8.84
N ILE A 163 -3.55 10.76 9.19
CA ILE A 163 -4.84 10.12 8.96
C ILE A 163 -5.17 10.09 7.46
N THR A 164 -4.87 11.17 6.74
CA THR A 164 -5.15 11.28 5.30
C THR A 164 -4.06 10.73 4.39
N LEU A 165 -2.94 10.27 4.96
CA LEU A 165 -1.77 9.81 4.19
C LEU A 165 -2.08 8.71 3.17
N PRO A 166 -2.89 7.67 3.49
CA PRO A 166 -3.27 6.65 2.52
C PRO A 166 -4.04 7.22 1.32
N LEU A 167 -4.98 8.12 1.58
CA LEU A 167 -5.78 8.75 0.52
C LEU A 167 -4.93 9.71 -0.31
N PHE A 168 -4.02 10.44 0.34
CA PHE A 168 -2.98 11.22 -0.34
C PHE A 168 -2.17 10.33 -1.29
N ALA A 169 -1.70 9.17 -0.82
CA ALA A 169 -0.90 8.26 -1.64
C ALA A 169 -1.66 7.75 -2.86
N GLN A 170 -2.97 7.51 -2.75
CA GLN A 170 -3.80 7.14 -3.89
C GLN A 170 -4.04 8.27 -4.88
N ALA A 171 -4.30 9.48 -4.38
CA ALA A 171 -4.42 10.64 -5.24
C ALA A 171 -3.08 10.92 -5.96
N ALA A 172 -1.95 10.74 -5.27
CA ALA A 172 -0.61 10.83 -5.84
C ALA A 172 -0.34 9.74 -6.89
N ASN A 173 -0.75 8.49 -6.63
CA ASN A 173 -0.69 7.41 -7.62
C ASN A 173 -1.40 7.83 -8.92
N LEU A 174 -2.67 8.27 -8.84
CA LEU A 174 -3.40 8.73 -10.02
C LEU A 174 -2.74 9.93 -10.70
N HIS A 175 -2.31 10.92 -9.91
CA HIS A 175 -1.71 12.14 -10.46
C HIS A 175 -0.44 11.82 -11.25
N LEU A 176 0.49 11.08 -10.66
CA LEU A 176 1.74 10.75 -11.31
C LEU A 176 1.55 9.82 -12.52
N SER A 177 0.60 8.89 -12.46
CA SER A 177 0.25 8.04 -13.61
C SER A 177 -0.34 8.85 -14.76
N LEU A 178 -1.20 9.83 -14.47
CA LEU A 178 -1.80 10.71 -15.48
C LEU A 178 -0.75 11.62 -16.13
N LEU A 179 0.22 12.10 -15.35
CA LEU A 179 1.39 12.81 -15.88
C LEU A 179 2.21 11.90 -16.80
N ALA A 180 2.53 10.68 -16.36
CA ALA A 180 3.29 9.70 -17.15
C ALA A 180 2.60 9.35 -18.47
N GLU A 181 1.28 9.12 -18.46
CA GLU A 181 0.50 8.88 -19.67
C GLU A 181 0.56 10.09 -20.62
N GLY A 182 0.41 11.31 -20.11
CA GLY A 182 0.53 12.54 -20.91
C GLY A 182 1.93 12.77 -21.49
N ILE A 183 2.99 12.38 -20.76
CA ILE A 183 4.38 12.43 -21.24
C ILE A 183 4.59 11.47 -22.42
N ASN A 184 4.01 10.27 -22.34
CA ASN A 184 4.28 9.20 -23.29
C ASN A 184 3.35 9.23 -24.51
N HIS A 185 2.14 9.76 -24.38
CA HIS A 185 1.11 9.73 -25.44
C HIS A 185 0.56 11.11 -25.80
N GLY A 186 0.91 12.16 -25.06
CA GLY A 186 0.26 13.45 -25.21
C GLY A 186 0.39 14.09 -26.60
N LEU A 187 1.50 13.84 -27.30
CA LEU A 187 1.68 14.30 -28.69
C LEU A 187 0.67 13.65 -29.64
N GLU A 188 0.41 12.35 -29.48
CA GLU A 188 -0.57 11.61 -30.29
C GLU A 188 -1.99 12.17 -30.07
N TRP A 189 -2.30 12.53 -28.82
CA TRP A 189 -3.59 13.12 -28.46
C TRP A 189 -3.72 14.59 -28.88
N GLY A 190 -2.66 15.21 -29.39
CA GLY A 190 -2.66 16.58 -29.90
C GLY A 190 -2.26 17.64 -28.88
N PHE A 191 -1.64 17.28 -27.75
CA PHE A 191 -1.03 18.27 -26.86
C PHE A 191 0.19 18.89 -27.56
N SER A 192 0.47 20.16 -27.25
CA SER A 192 1.61 20.83 -27.87
C SER A 192 2.93 20.24 -27.37
N ASP A 193 3.96 20.30 -28.23
CA ASP A 193 5.29 19.78 -27.94
C ASP A 193 5.85 20.33 -26.62
N LYS A 194 5.75 21.65 -26.41
CA LYS A 194 6.18 22.30 -25.17
C LYS A 194 5.51 21.71 -23.91
N TYR A 195 4.22 21.36 -23.99
CA TYR A 195 3.53 20.78 -22.83
C TYR A 195 4.08 19.39 -22.49
N VAL A 196 4.26 18.56 -23.52
CA VAL A 196 4.65 17.16 -23.38
C VAL A 196 6.14 17.00 -23.04
N THR A 197 7.01 17.83 -23.61
CA THR A 197 8.47 17.69 -23.46
C THR A 197 9.03 18.49 -22.29
N GLN A 198 8.33 19.53 -21.82
CA GLN A 198 8.80 20.41 -20.74
C GLN A 198 7.85 20.39 -19.54
N VAL A 199 6.60 20.81 -19.71
CA VAL A 199 5.68 21.06 -18.58
C VAL A 199 5.37 19.79 -17.78
N LEU A 200 4.89 18.73 -18.44
CA LEU A 200 4.55 17.48 -17.73
C LEU A 200 5.79 16.79 -17.12
N PRO A 201 6.94 16.65 -17.82
CA PRO A 201 8.15 16.08 -17.22
C PRO A 201 8.70 16.90 -16.05
N ASP A 202 8.67 18.23 -16.13
CA ASP A 202 9.14 19.10 -15.04
C ASP A 202 8.27 18.95 -13.79
N GLU A 203 6.95 18.90 -13.96
CA GLU A 203 6.04 18.65 -12.85
C GLU A 203 6.27 17.25 -12.25
N PHE A 204 6.33 16.21 -13.09
CA PHE A 204 6.59 14.84 -12.64
C PHE A 204 7.90 14.74 -11.84
N ARG A 205 8.99 15.34 -12.34
CA ARG A 205 10.27 15.36 -11.63
C ARG A 205 10.17 16.12 -10.31
N ARG A 206 9.52 17.29 -10.30
CA ARG A 206 9.35 18.11 -9.10
C ARG A 206 8.57 17.38 -8.00
N LEU A 207 7.54 16.62 -8.37
CA LEU A 207 6.74 15.84 -7.42
C LEU A 207 7.47 14.60 -6.87
N ASN A 208 8.57 14.18 -7.51
CA ASN A 208 9.33 12.97 -7.15
C ASN A 208 10.76 13.22 -6.66
N SER A 209 11.27 14.45 -6.73
CA SER A 209 12.65 14.79 -6.39
C SER A 209 12.73 15.50 -5.04
N SER A 210 13.59 15.04 -4.14
CA SER A 210 13.81 15.69 -2.85
C SER A 210 14.85 16.82 -2.91
N GLY A 211 14.66 17.87 -2.11
CA GLY A 211 15.72 18.83 -1.80
C GLY A 211 15.94 19.95 -2.83
N LEU A 212 17.19 20.23 -3.17
CA LEU A 212 17.59 21.38 -4.00
C LEU A 212 17.10 21.27 -5.46
N SER A 213 17.01 20.05 -6.00
CA SER A 213 16.55 19.80 -7.38
C SER A 213 15.08 20.20 -7.60
N ALA A 214 14.20 20.00 -6.60
CA ALA A 214 12.81 20.47 -6.68
C ALA A 214 12.71 22.00 -6.53
N ARG A 215 13.61 22.63 -5.75
CA ARG A 215 13.69 24.08 -5.62
C ARG A 215 14.14 24.75 -6.92
N ASP A 216 15.12 24.20 -7.62
CA ASP A 216 15.59 24.76 -8.89
C ASP A 216 14.49 24.69 -9.97
N LEU A 217 13.73 23.59 -10.03
CA LEU A 217 12.55 23.43 -10.89
C LEU A 217 11.35 24.33 -10.51
N SER A 218 11.37 24.97 -9.34
CA SER A 218 10.32 25.89 -8.89
C SER A 218 10.53 27.35 -9.31
N THR A 219 11.73 27.69 -9.78
CA THR A 219 12.12 29.08 -10.09
C THR A 219 11.65 29.59 -11.45
N SER A 220 11.11 28.73 -12.32
CA SER A 220 10.70 29.03 -13.70
C SER A 220 9.20 28.75 -14.00
N GLN A 221 8.32 28.76 -12.99
CA GLN A 221 6.97 28.20 -13.12
C GLN A 221 5.90 29.07 -13.77
N GLY A 222 6.08 30.40 -13.85
CA GLY A 222 5.06 31.30 -14.43
C GLY A 222 4.56 30.84 -15.81
N PRO A 223 5.45 30.60 -16.79
CA PRO A 223 5.04 30.12 -18.11
C PRO A 223 4.37 28.73 -18.13
N ALA A 224 4.66 27.85 -17.16
CA ALA A 224 4.06 26.52 -17.05
C ALA A 224 2.67 26.59 -16.37
N ASP A 225 2.53 27.47 -15.37
CA ASP A 225 1.27 27.77 -14.71
C ASP A 225 0.27 28.39 -15.71
N ASP A 226 0.70 29.38 -16.51
CA ASP A 226 -0.13 30.00 -17.54
C ASP A 226 -0.63 28.99 -18.58
N MET A 227 0.26 28.09 -19.01
CA MET A 227 -0.08 27.03 -19.95
C MET A 227 -1.09 26.05 -19.35
N THR A 228 -0.90 25.69 -18.08
CA THR A 228 -1.82 24.84 -17.32
C THR A 228 -3.20 25.48 -17.21
N LEU A 229 -3.28 26.76 -16.85
CA LEU A 229 -4.54 27.49 -16.76
C LEU A 229 -5.23 27.64 -18.13
N THR A 230 -4.45 27.85 -19.19
CA THR A 230 -4.99 27.95 -20.56
C THR A 230 -5.61 26.63 -21.01
N LEU A 231 -4.92 25.51 -20.79
CA LEU A 231 -5.45 24.17 -21.09
C LEU A 231 -6.70 23.88 -20.26
N ALA A 232 -6.67 24.18 -18.96
CA ALA A 232 -7.81 23.99 -18.06
C ALA A 232 -9.04 24.79 -18.52
N LYS A 233 -8.85 26.06 -18.89
CA LYS A 233 -9.93 26.91 -19.40
C LYS A 233 -10.50 26.38 -20.71
N THR A 234 -9.63 25.95 -21.62
CA THR A 234 -10.02 25.35 -22.90
C THR A 234 -10.81 24.06 -22.69
N ALA A 235 -10.37 23.21 -21.75
CA ALA A 235 -11.09 21.99 -21.41
C ALA A 235 -12.51 22.30 -20.89
N ILE A 236 -12.64 23.26 -19.97
CA ILE A 236 -13.94 23.71 -19.45
C ILE A 236 -14.84 24.28 -20.56
N ASP A 237 -14.29 25.11 -21.46
CA ASP A 237 -15.05 25.79 -22.51
C ASP A 237 -15.54 24.83 -23.61
N THR A 238 -14.80 23.74 -23.84
CA THR A 238 -15.15 22.72 -24.85
C THR A 238 -15.92 21.54 -24.27
N ALA A 239 -16.02 21.44 -22.93
CA ALA A 239 -16.59 20.29 -22.23
C ALA A 239 -18.03 19.96 -22.66
N GLU A 240 -18.89 20.96 -22.75
CA GLU A 240 -20.30 20.77 -23.13
C GLU A 240 -20.44 20.25 -24.57
N ALA A 241 -19.68 20.83 -25.50
CA ALA A 241 -19.67 20.39 -26.91
C ALA A 241 -19.13 18.96 -27.08
N LEU A 242 -18.27 18.52 -26.15
CA LEU A 242 -17.71 17.17 -26.10
C LEU A 242 -18.58 16.20 -25.29
N GLY A 243 -19.73 16.62 -24.78
CA GLY A 243 -20.67 15.77 -24.05
C GLY A 243 -20.24 15.43 -22.62
N VAL A 244 -19.36 16.23 -22.01
CA VAL A 244 -18.94 16.04 -20.62
C VAL A 244 -20.12 16.31 -19.68
N PRO A 245 -20.41 15.43 -18.69
CA PRO A 245 -21.51 15.64 -17.75
C PRO A 245 -21.41 16.98 -17.00
N PRO A 246 -22.51 17.76 -16.86
CA PRO A 246 -22.48 19.08 -16.23
C PRO A 246 -21.92 19.10 -14.80
N GLY A 247 -22.15 18.02 -14.04
CA GLY A 247 -21.61 17.86 -12.70
C GLY A 247 -20.07 17.79 -12.66
N LEU A 248 -19.44 17.18 -13.67
CA LEU A 248 -17.98 17.15 -13.79
C LEU A 248 -17.44 18.52 -14.22
N VAL A 249 -18.12 19.19 -15.15
CA VAL A 249 -17.76 20.56 -15.56
C VAL A 249 -17.80 21.52 -14.37
N LEU A 250 -18.75 21.37 -13.45
CA LEU A 250 -18.79 22.17 -12.23
C LEU A 250 -17.56 21.92 -11.35
N LEU A 251 -17.19 20.64 -11.11
CA LEU A 251 -15.99 20.29 -10.36
C LEU A 251 -14.72 20.87 -11.00
N TRP A 252 -14.64 20.87 -12.34
CA TRP A 252 -13.51 21.47 -13.07
C TRP A 252 -13.44 22.98 -12.89
N LYS A 253 -14.59 23.67 -12.90
CA LYS A 253 -14.66 25.12 -12.64
C LYS A 253 -14.20 25.46 -11.22
N GLU A 254 -14.62 24.68 -10.22
CA GLU A 254 -14.20 24.85 -8.83
C GLU A 254 -12.69 24.58 -8.65
N ALA A 255 -12.19 23.51 -9.26
CA ALA A 255 -10.76 23.18 -9.28
C ALA A 255 -9.94 24.29 -9.96
N TYR A 256 -10.40 24.79 -11.11
CA TYR A 256 -9.77 25.89 -11.82
C TYR A 256 -9.69 27.17 -10.98
N ALA A 257 -10.80 27.56 -10.33
CA ALA A 257 -10.81 28.74 -9.45
C ALA A 257 -9.80 28.60 -8.29
N THR A 258 -9.69 27.39 -7.72
CA THR A 258 -8.70 27.08 -6.68
C THR A 258 -7.28 27.24 -7.21
N LEU A 259 -6.97 26.71 -8.40
CA LEU A 259 -5.65 26.82 -9.01
C LEU A 259 -5.27 28.26 -9.34
N VAL A 260 -6.20 29.06 -9.86
CA VAL A 260 -5.98 30.50 -10.11
C VAL A 260 -5.57 31.21 -8.82
N SER A 261 -6.31 30.97 -7.74
CA SER A 261 -5.99 31.54 -6.42
C SER A 261 -4.64 31.07 -5.89
N ASP A 262 -4.34 29.77 -6.00
CA ASP A 262 -3.09 29.20 -5.53
C ASP A 262 -1.88 29.71 -6.31
N PHE A 263 -1.99 29.86 -7.62
CA PHE A 263 -0.91 30.39 -8.46
C PHE A 263 -0.69 31.88 -8.20
N ALA A 264 -1.75 32.65 -8.00
CA ALA A 264 -1.67 34.07 -7.66
C ALA A 264 -1.04 34.33 -6.27
N THR A 265 -1.24 33.42 -5.31
CA THR A 265 -0.76 33.56 -3.93
C THR A 265 0.52 32.78 -3.63
N ARG A 266 1.21 32.26 -4.66
CA ARG A 266 2.42 31.42 -4.55
C ARG A 266 3.67 32.22 -4.14
N THR A 267 3.61 32.97 -3.03
CA THR A 267 4.77 33.57 -2.38
C THR A 267 5.42 32.53 -1.45
N LYS A 268 6.32 31.71 -2.01
CA LYS A 268 7.19 30.76 -1.26
C LYS A 268 6.44 29.86 -0.26
N ARG A 269 5.45 29.09 -0.70
CA ARG A 269 5.07 27.88 0.07
C ARG A 269 6.29 26.97 0.14
N ASP A 270 6.58 26.40 1.31
CA ASP A 270 7.56 25.33 1.46
C ASP A 270 7.04 24.10 0.68
N PHE A 271 7.32 24.07 -0.61
CA PHE A 271 7.00 22.95 -1.47
C PHE A 271 7.75 21.72 -0.95
N ILE A 272 7.00 20.67 -0.64
CA ILE A 272 7.52 19.34 -0.33
C ILE A 272 7.02 18.39 -1.41
N ASP A 273 7.94 17.67 -2.03
CA ASP A 273 7.62 16.66 -3.02
C ASP A 273 6.83 15.49 -2.38
N TYR A 274 6.17 14.67 -3.20
CA TYR A 274 5.31 13.61 -2.69
C TYR A 274 6.07 12.56 -1.91
N VAL A 275 7.27 12.19 -2.36
CA VAL A 275 8.13 11.20 -1.69
C VAL A 275 8.52 11.69 -0.30
N SER A 276 9.02 12.92 -0.19
CA SER A 276 9.40 13.54 1.09
C SER A 276 8.19 13.74 1.99
N HIS A 277 7.06 14.18 1.45
CA HIS A 277 5.82 14.33 2.22
C HIS A 277 5.41 12.99 2.82
N ALA A 278 5.34 11.94 2.00
CA ALA A 278 4.93 10.61 2.44
C ALA A 278 5.84 10.07 3.55
N LYS A 279 7.15 10.12 3.35
CA LYS A 279 8.14 9.61 4.33
C LYS A 279 8.14 10.42 5.63
N LYS A 280 8.05 11.76 5.53
CA LYS A 280 7.98 12.65 6.70
C LYS A 280 6.69 12.42 7.48
N THR A 281 5.54 12.43 6.81
CA THR A 281 4.23 12.26 7.44
C THR A 281 4.10 10.89 8.08
N TYR A 282 4.61 9.82 7.45
CA TYR A 282 4.71 8.49 8.06
C TYR A 282 5.47 8.54 9.39
N ALA A 283 6.66 9.15 9.39
CA ALA A 283 7.51 9.24 10.59
C ALA A 283 6.84 10.08 11.70
N GLU A 284 6.21 11.21 11.36
CA GLU A 284 5.49 12.03 12.34
C GLU A 284 4.21 11.36 12.87
N GLY A 285 3.47 10.65 12.03
CA GLY A 285 2.32 9.87 12.49
C GLY A 285 2.72 8.71 13.40
N ARG A 286 3.87 8.09 13.15
CA ARG A 286 4.41 7.03 14.01
C ARG A 286 4.65 7.50 15.44
N LYS A 287 5.08 8.75 15.63
CA LYS A 287 5.26 9.37 16.96
C LYS A 287 3.95 9.55 17.72
N GLN A 288 2.81 9.51 17.03
CA GLN A 288 1.48 9.69 17.61
C GLN A 288 0.80 8.36 17.96
N VAL A 289 1.41 7.22 17.62
CA VAL A 289 0.82 5.89 17.85
C VAL A 289 0.50 5.69 19.33
N GLN A 290 -0.75 5.34 19.60
CA GLN A 290 -1.28 4.99 20.89
C GLN A 290 -1.25 3.47 21.09
N PRO A 291 -0.61 2.99 22.16
CA PRO A 291 -0.69 1.58 22.55
C PRO A 291 -2.13 1.10 22.69
N TYR A 292 -2.41 -0.14 22.25
CA TYR A 292 -3.70 -0.75 22.53
C TYR A 292 -3.97 -0.84 24.03
N ASP A 293 -5.20 -0.52 24.45
CA ASP A 293 -5.59 -0.67 25.84
C ASP A 293 -5.81 -2.15 26.19
N HIS A 294 -4.76 -2.76 26.74
CA HIS A 294 -4.77 -4.13 27.23
C HIS A 294 -5.86 -4.43 28.28
N ARG A 295 -6.40 -3.42 28.97
CA ARG A 295 -7.46 -3.60 29.98
C ARG A 295 -8.83 -3.88 29.37
N LEU A 296 -9.02 -3.53 28.11
CA LEU A 296 -10.28 -3.77 27.38
C LEU A 296 -10.44 -5.22 26.94
N VAL A 297 -9.42 -6.06 27.17
CA VAL A 297 -9.46 -7.49 26.89
C VAL A 297 -9.58 -8.23 28.22
N PRO A 298 -10.77 -8.74 28.60
CA PRO A 298 -11.03 -9.29 29.93
C PRO A 298 -10.08 -10.41 30.36
N SER A 299 -9.56 -11.17 29.39
CA SER A 299 -8.57 -12.22 29.65
C SER A 299 -7.16 -11.72 29.93
N LEU A 300 -6.87 -10.49 29.52
CA LEU A 300 -5.60 -9.81 29.70
C LEU A 300 -5.67 -8.71 30.77
N SER A 301 -6.87 -8.32 31.22
CA SER A 301 -7.10 -7.20 32.12
C SER A 301 -6.60 -7.41 33.56
N GLY A 302 -6.25 -8.64 33.92
CA GLY A 302 -5.55 -9.00 35.17
C GLY A 302 -4.07 -9.35 34.99
N LEU A 303 -3.52 -9.24 33.78
CA LEU A 303 -2.16 -9.67 33.43
C LEU A 303 -1.16 -8.50 33.36
N ASP A 304 0.06 -8.84 33.73
CA ASP A 304 1.18 -7.99 34.11
C ASP A 304 1.80 -7.11 33.00
N LYS A 305 2.89 -6.44 33.38
CA LYS A 305 3.80 -5.63 32.55
C LYS A 305 4.05 -6.20 31.14
N GLY A 306 4.09 -7.52 30.96
CA GLY A 306 4.35 -8.14 29.67
C GLY A 306 3.25 -7.92 28.64
N THR A 307 1.98 -7.94 29.06
CA THR A 307 0.84 -7.67 28.17
C THR A 307 0.87 -6.23 27.67
N LYS A 308 1.15 -5.28 28.57
CA LYS A 308 1.25 -3.86 28.25
C LYS A 308 2.36 -3.61 27.23
N GLU A 309 3.54 -4.21 27.43
CA GLU A 309 4.66 -4.11 26.49
C GLU A 309 4.32 -4.69 25.11
N ALA A 310 3.75 -5.89 25.07
CA ALA A 310 3.38 -6.55 23.81
C ALA A 310 2.30 -5.77 23.04
N SER A 311 1.25 -5.33 23.73
CA SER A 311 0.16 -4.55 23.14
C SER A 311 0.63 -3.21 22.59
N ALA A 312 1.60 -2.56 23.26
CA ALA A 312 2.22 -1.34 22.75
C ALA A 312 3.01 -1.61 21.47
N MET A 313 3.88 -2.63 21.46
CA MET A 313 4.66 -2.95 20.26
C MET A 313 3.77 -3.42 19.09
N ARG A 314 2.64 -4.08 19.37
CA ARG A 314 1.68 -4.47 18.35
C ARG A 314 1.04 -3.26 17.65
N ALA A 315 0.70 -2.21 18.40
CA ALA A 315 0.17 -0.98 17.79
C ALA A 315 1.15 -0.35 16.79
N TYR A 316 2.46 -0.35 17.10
CA TYR A 316 3.48 0.10 16.16
C TYR A 316 3.60 -0.80 14.92
N ALA A 317 3.57 -2.12 15.10
CA ALA A 317 3.62 -3.06 13.99
C ALA A 317 2.42 -2.90 13.04
N ASP A 318 1.23 -2.69 13.61
CA ASP A 318 -0.01 -2.49 12.84
C ASP A 318 0.02 -1.15 12.09
N TYR A 319 0.49 -0.07 12.72
CA TYR A 319 0.69 1.22 12.04
C TYR A 319 1.72 1.12 10.92
N ASP A 320 2.89 0.53 11.20
CA ASP A 320 3.97 0.37 10.24
C ASP A 320 3.50 -0.47 9.04
N THR A 321 2.69 -1.51 9.29
CA THR A 321 2.09 -2.37 8.27
C THR A 321 1.04 -1.64 7.44
N GLU A 322 0.10 -0.92 8.07
CA GLU A 322 -0.92 -0.16 7.34
C GLU A 322 -0.28 0.89 6.42
N MET A 323 0.71 1.64 6.92
CA MET A 323 1.40 2.67 6.15
C MET A 323 2.31 2.09 5.07
N LEU A 324 2.94 0.94 5.34
CA LEU A 324 3.66 0.19 4.33
C LEU A 324 2.78 -0.14 3.13
N ASP A 325 1.58 -0.60 3.42
CA ASP A 325 0.66 -1.21 2.47
C ASP A 325 -0.09 -0.18 1.66
N SER A 326 -0.43 0.94 2.30
CA SER A 326 -1.25 1.99 1.72
C SER A 326 -0.46 3.22 1.30
N VAL A 327 0.85 3.30 1.58
CA VAL A 327 1.68 4.47 1.28
C VAL A 327 3.07 4.07 0.79
N LEU A 328 3.91 3.52 1.67
CA LEU A 328 5.37 3.53 1.46
C LEU A 328 5.82 2.67 0.28
N LYS A 329 5.13 1.58 -0.04
CA LYS A 329 5.45 0.80 -1.24
C LYS A 329 5.26 1.61 -2.52
N TYR A 330 4.24 2.46 -2.60
CA TYR A 330 3.98 3.30 -3.77
C TYR A 330 5.06 4.36 -3.95
N VAL A 331 5.51 4.93 -2.83
CA VAL A 331 6.56 5.95 -2.80
C VAL A 331 7.85 5.49 -3.49
N GLU A 332 8.18 4.20 -3.39
CA GLU A 332 9.39 3.65 -4.03
C GLU A 332 9.23 3.51 -5.56
N PHE A 333 8.00 3.44 -6.07
CA PHE A 333 7.73 3.32 -7.51
C PHE A 333 7.47 4.65 -8.21
N TRP A 334 6.99 5.67 -7.49
CA TRP A 334 6.64 6.95 -8.08
C TRP A 334 7.72 7.57 -8.99
N PRO A 335 9.02 7.52 -8.66
CA PRO A 335 10.07 8.11 -9.51
C PRO A 335 10.26 7.41 -10.86
N VAL A 336 9.75 6.20 -11.06
CA VAL A 336 9.95 5.40 -12.28
C VAL A 336 8.68 5.27 -13.14
N LEU A 337 7.59 5.92 -12.73
CA LEU A 337 6.28 5.82 -13.39
C LEU A 337 6.27 6.26 -14.85
N ASP A 338 7.14 7.19 -15.24
CA ASP A 338 7.22 7.68 -16.62
C ASP A 338 7.92 6.70 -17.56
N GLY A 339 8.45 5.59 -17.04
CA GLY A 339 9.14 4.54 -17.80
C GLY A 339 10.56 4.91 -18.23
N LYS A 340 11.12 6.05 -17.78
CA LYS A 340 12.44 6.53 -18.21
C LYS A 340 13.57 6.11 -17.28
N ALA A 341 13.25 5.65 -16.08
CA ALA A 341 14.21 5.21 -15.08
C ALA A 341 13.88 3.81 -14.56
N ASN A 342 14.90 3.10 -14.09
CA ASN A 342 14.73 1.83 -13.38
C ASN A 342 14.71 2.07 -11.87
N LEU A 343 14.10 1.14 -11.13
CA LEU A 343 14.17 1.16 -9.67
C LEU A 343 15.62 1.05 -9.19
N SER A 344 15.98 1.87 -8.20
CA SER A 344 17.27 1.75 -7.53
C SER A 344 17.32 0.45 -6.70
N GLU A 345 18.54 -0.02 -6.39
CA GLU A 345 18.70 -1.13 -5.46
C GLU A 345 18.08 -0.84 -4.08
N SER A 346 18.14 0.41 -3.62
CA SER A 346 17.52 0.83 -2.36
C SER A 346 15.99 0.75 -2.42
N ALA A 347 15.37 1.11 -3.55
CA ALA A 347 13.94 0.98 -3.77
C ALA A 347 13.54 -0.50 -3.82
N LEU A 348 14.30 -1.34 -4.55
CA LEU A 348 14.06 -2.79 -4.59
C LEU A 348 14.17 -3.44 -3.21
N ARG A 349 15.18 -3.08 -2.41
CA ARG A 349 15.31 -3.55 -1.01
C ARG A 349 14.13 -3.08 -0.15
N SER A 350 13.65 -1.85 -0.36
CA SER A 350 12.50 -1.30 0.36
C SER A 350 11.19 -1.99 -0.02
N LEU A 351 11.03 -2.39 -1.28
CA LEU A 351 9.90 -3.17 -1.76
C LEU A 351 9.94 -4.62 -1.26
N ASP A 352 11.14 -5.20 -1.12
CA ASP A 352 11.38 -6.54 -0.58
C ASP A 352 11.28 -6.64 0.96
N ARG A 353 11.07 -5.50 1.64
CA ARG A 353 11.14 -5.44 3.10
C ARG A 353 10.11 -6.34 3.77
N GLU A 354 10.50 -6.85 4.93
CA GLU A 354 9.65 -7.66 5.79
C GLU A 354 8.58 -6.78 6.46
N VAL A 355 7.37 -7.32 6.53
CA VAL A 355 6.21 -6.72 7.20
C VAL A 355 5.90 -7.53 8.45
N PHE A 356 5.80 -6.87 9.60
CA PHE A 356 5.75 -7.54 10.90
C PHE A 356 4.37 -7.50 11.53
N PHE A 357 4.04 -8.57 12.25
CA PHE A 357 2.78 -8.74 12.98
C PHE A 357 3.04 -9.23 14.40
N GLY A 358 2.15 -8.83 15.32
CA GLY A 358 2.29 -9.12 16.74
C GLY A 358 3.15 -8.07 17.46
N PRO A 359 3.78 -8.38 18.61
CA PRO A 359 3.69 -9.67 19.28
C PRO A 359 2.28 -9.96 19.77
N TYR A 360 1.81 -11.19 19.54
CA TYR A 360 0.58 -11.72 20.11
C TYR A 360 0.91 -12.44 21.41
N GLY A 361 0.23 -12.10 22.50
CA GLY A 361 0.53 -12.58 23.85
C GLY A 361 1.24 -11.52 24.68
N ARG A 362 2.35 -11.90 25.32
CA ARG A 362 3.07 -11.09 26.31
C ARG A 362 4.56 -10.95 25.97
N TRP A 363 5.15 -9.85 26.45
CA TRP A 363 6.56 -9.47 26.29
C TRP A 363 6.98 -9.24 24.84
N THR A 364 8.16 -8.66 24.67
CA THR A 364 8.66 -8.16 23.38
C THR A 364 10.08 -8.62 23.08
N LYS A 365 10.61 -9.59 23.83
CA LYS A 365 11.90 -10.18 23.49
C LYS A 365 11.83 -10.74 22.05
N SER A 366 12.88 -10.52 21.28
CA SER A 366 12.99 -10.83 19.84
C SER A 366 12.25 -9.89 18.88
N VAL A 367 11.40 -8.97 19.36
CA VAL A 367 10.76 -7.96 18.49
C VAL A 367 11.81 -7.07 17.83
N LEU A 368 11.69 -6.84 16.52
CA LEU A 368 12.70 -6.14 15.70
C LEU A 368 12.44 -4.64 15.53
N TRP A 369 11.39 -4.11 16.14
CA TRP A 369 11.01 -2.70 16.11
C TRP A 369 10.83 -2.14 17.53
N SER A 370 10.75 -0.82 17.64
CA SER A 370 10.57 -0.12 18.91
C SER A 370 9.59 1.05 18.77
N ALA A 371 9.30 1.75 19.86
CA ALA A 371 8.53 2.99 19.82
C ALA A 371 9.20 4.08 18.97
N ASP A 372 10.53 4.08 18.92
CA ASP A 372 11.31 5.13 18.26
C ASP A 372 11.66 4.80 16.80
N ALA A 373 11.74 3.51 16.45
CA ALA A 373 12.14 3.09 15.10
C ALA A 373 11.34 1.89 14.59
N PRO A 374 10.94 1.89 13.29
CA PRO A 374 10.44 0.70 12.64
C PRO A 374 11.55 -0.36 12.50
N ALA A 375 11.16 -1.59 12.19
CA ALA A 375 12.15 -2.63 11.89
C ALA A 375 13.04 -2.22 10.70
N ALA A 376 14.34 -2.46 10.83
CA ALA A 376 15.30 -2.12 9.79
C ALA A 376 15.02 -2.91 8.49
N ILE A 377 15.19 -2.23 7.36
CA ILE A 377 15.16 -2.88 6.04
C ILE A 377 16.40 -3.78 5.96
N SER A 378 16.17 -5.08 5.83
CA SER A 378 17.21 -6.11 5.81
C SER A 378 17.15 -6.93 4.53
N GLU A 379 18.27 -7.56 4.19
CA GLU A 379 18.32 -8.51 3.07
C GLU A 379 17.38 -9.69 3.31
N ARG A 380 16.90 -10.27 2.20
CA ARG A 380 16.04 -11.44 2.22
C ARG A 380 16.76 -12.58 2.93
N ARG A 381 16.10 -13.11 3.96
CA ARG A 381 16.57 -14.33 4.63
C ARG A 381 16.47 -15.50 3.66
N PRO A 382 17.33 -16.52 3.78
CA PRO A 382 17.15 -17.76 3.05
C PRO A 382 15.75 -18.35 3.29
N LYS A 383 15.25 -19.14 2.34
CA LYS A 383 13.89 -19.69 2.39
C LYS A 383 13.69 -20.52 3.67
N MET A 384 12.53 -20.40 4.32
CA MET A 384 12.12 -21.31 5.39
C MET A 384 11.92 -22.72 4.83
N THR A 385 12.51 -23.75 5.47
CA THR A 385 12.48 -25.14 4.98
C THR A 385 11.84 -26.10 5.97
N SER A 386 11.88 -25.82 7.28
CA SER A 386 11.10 -26.57 8.25
C SER A 386 10.81 -25.76 9.50
N ILE A 387 9.78 -26.19 10.23
CA ILE A 387 9.43 -25.66 11.54
C ILE A 387 9.39 -26.82 12.52
N VAL A 388 10.04 -26.63 13.66
CA VAL A 388 9.99 -27.53 14.80
C VAL A 388 9.22 -26.86 15.92
N ILE A 389 8.24 -27.58 16.45
CA ILE A 389 7.44 -27.13 17.58
C ILE A 389 7.42 -28.20 18.65
N CYS A 390 7.61 -27.76 19.89
CA CYS A 390 7.32 -28.56 21.07
C CYS A 390 6.11 -27.98 21.78
N ALA A 391 5.08 -28.80 21.99
CA ALA A 391 3.85 -28.34 22.60
C ALA A 391 3.23 -29.38 23.55
N ALA A 392 2.49 -28.87 24.54
CA ALA A 392 1.69 -29.63 25.48
C ALA A 392 0.35 -28.89 25.69
N ASP A 393 0.05 -28.44 26.91
CA ASP A 393 -1.10 -27.56 27.18
C ASP A 393 -0.94 -26.19 26.49
N ASN A 394 0.31 -25.75 26.31
CA ASN A 394 0.74 -24.55 25.57
C ASN A 394 1.86 -24.91 24.58
N VAL A 395 2.21 -23.98 23.70
CA VAL A 395 3.45 -24.03 22.91
C VAL A 395 4.63 -23.73 23.83
N LEU A 396 5.59 -24.64 23.91
CA LEU A 396 6.74 -24.56 24.82
C LEU A 396 8.01 -24.10 24.13
N MET A 397 8.18 -24.51 22.87
CA MET A 397 9.36 -24.20 22.07
C MET A 397 8.97 -24.08 20.60
N LEU A 398 9.60 -23.16 19.89
CA LEU A 398 9.58 -23.11 18.43
C LEU A 398 11.01 -22.89 17.90
N ALA A 399 11.31 -23.51 16.77
CA ALA A 399 12.52 -23.28 15.99
C ALA A 399 12.20 -23.33 14.49
N VAL A 400 12.90 -22.52 13.71
CA VAL A 400 12.66 -22.38 12.27
C VAL A 400 13.93 -22.69 11.52
N ARG A 401 13.93 -23.69 10.64
CA ARG A 401 15.07 -23.96 9.76
C ARG A 401 14.97 -23.12 8.50
N TYR A 402 16.10 -22.52 8.12
CA TYR A 402 16.25 -21.79 6.87
C TYR A 402 17.22 -22.53 5.95
N ARG A 403 17.01 -22.41 4.63
CA ARG A 403 17.88 -22.99 3.60
C ARG A 403 19.32 -22.52 3.82
N ASP A 404 20.28 -23.42 3.66
CA ASP A 404 21.72 -23.16 3.79
C ASP A 404 22.13 -22.56 5.15
N ARG A 405 21.31 -22.74 6.19
CA ARG A 405 21.64 -22.38 7.57
C ARG A 405 21.46 -23.57 8.49
N ASN A 406 22.38 -23.70 9.44
CA ASN A 406 22.19 -24.58 10.59
C ASN A 406 20.95 -24.14 11.38
N TRP A 407 20.37 -25.05 12.17
CA TRP A 407 19.28 -24.74 13.08
C TRP A 407 19.61 -23.49 13.92
N PRO A 408 18.78 -22.43 13.87
CA PRO A 408 18.99 -21.27 14.72
C PRO A 408 18.67 -21.58 16.18
N ASP A 409 18.98 -20.63 17.05
CA ASP A 409 18.57 -20.64 18.47
C ASP A 409 17.05 -20.86 18.57
N ASP A 410 16.66 -21.84 19.39
CA ASP A 410 15.29 -22.15 19.74
C ASP A 410 14.71 -21.09 20.69
N ASP A 411 13.44 -20.72 20.46
CA ASP A 411 12.71 -19.93 21.42
C ASP A 411 11.94 -20.87 22.35
N GLY A 412 12.51 -21.14 23.52
CA GLY A 412 11.87 -21.94 24.57
C GLY A 412 12.64 -23.20 24.91
N GLN A 413 11.97 -24.16 25.53
CA GLN A 413 12.56 -25.46 25.88
C GLN A 413 11.53 -26.57 25.73
N CYS A 414 11.99 -27.75 25.30
CA CYS A 414 11.16 -28.93 25.17
C CYS A 414 11.45 -29.93 26.30
N LEU A 415 10.51 -30.11 27.23
CA LEU A 415 10.65 -31.05 28.35
C LEU A 415 10.05 -32.43 28.03
N LYS A 416 10.44 -33.44 28.81
CA LYS A 416 10.13 -34.87 28.57
C LYS A 416 8.64 -35.24 28.39
N LYS A 417 7.69 -34.40 28.84
CA LYS A 417 6.23 -34.65 28.73
C LYS A 417 5.57 -33.97 27.53
N ALA A 418 6.34 -33.22 26.74
CA ALA A 418 5.82 -32.47 25.61
C ALA A 418 6.02 -33.23 24.29
N HIS A 419 5.17 -32.93 23.30
CA HIS A 419 5.23 -33.56 21.99
C HIS A 419 6.09 -32.70 21.06
N TRP A 420 7.19 -33.30 20.61
CA TRP A 420 8.07 -32.72 19.61
C TRP A 420 7.55 -33.08 18.21
N GLN A 421 7.39 -32.08 17.34
CA GLN A 421 6.92 -32.26 15.97
C GLN A 421 7.70 -31.35 15.02
N GLU A 422 8.12 -31.90 13.88
CA GLU A 422 8.70 -31.16 12.76
C GLU A 422 7.82 -31.33 11.53
N PHE A 423 7.67 -30.27 10.74
CA PHE A 423 7.21 -30.40 9.36
C PHE A 423 8.16 -29.63 8.43
N SER A 424 8.40 -30.21 7.26
CA SER A 424 9.23 -29.63 6.21
C SER A 424 8.37 -29.09 5.08
N LEU A 425 8.85 -28.03 4.45
CA LEU A 425 8.24 -27.39 3.29
C LEU A 425 8.98 -27.85 2.03
N GLU A 426 8.24 -28.19 0.98
CA GLU A 426 8.79 -28.42 -0.36
C GLU A 426 9.42 -27.16 -0.95
N ASP A 427 10.17 -27.28 -2.06
CA ASP A 427 10.93 -26.17 -2.65
C ASP A 427 10.07 -25.03 -3.20
N ASP A 428 8.81 -25.28 -3.54
CA ASP A 428 7.79 -24.32 -3.97
C ASP A 428 6.68 -24.11 -2.90
N GLU A 429 6.78 -24.77 -1.75
CA GLU A 429 5.83 -24.64 -0.65
C GLU A 429 6.25 -23.53 0.32
N TYR A 430 5.29 -22.72 0.76
CA TYR A 430 5.48 -21.67 1.74
C TYR A 430 4.23 -21.50 2.60
N ILE A 431 4.42 -20.96 3.80
CA ILE A 431 3.34 -20.69 4.75
C ILE A 431 2.71 -19.33 4.39
N GLU A 432 1.41 -19.33 4.18
CA GLU A 432 0.61 -18.14 3.83
C GLU A 432 -0.29 -17.65 4.98
N ASN A 433 -0.60 -18.55 5.92
CA ASN A 433 -1.44 -18.26 7.08
C ASN A 433 -0.89 -18.93 8.34
N VAL A 434 -1.01 -18.22 9.47
CA VAL A 434 -0.79 -18.76 10.81
C VAL A 434 -1.98 -18.41 11.70
N ASP A 435 -2.72 -19.42 12.14
CA ASP A 435 -3.75 -19.24 13.16
C ASP A 435 -3.11 -19.38 14.55
N VAL A 436 -3.34 -18.38 15.39
CA VAL A 436 -2.70 -18.23 16.69
C VAL A 436 -3.76 -18.14 17.77
N ARG A 437 -3.68 -19.01 18.77
CA ARG A 437 -4.39 -18.81 20.04
C ARG A 437 -3.42 -18.32 21.10
N TYR A 438 -3.70 -17.16 21.69
CA TYR A 438 -2.85 -16.50 22.66
C TYR A 438 -3.64 -15.95 23.86
N GLY A 439 -2.94 -15.62 24.93
CA GLY A 439 -3.51 -15.07 26.16
C GLY A 439 -2.42 -14.94 27.21
N HIS A 440 -2.58 -15.62 28.35
CA HIS A 440 -1.51 -15.74 29.34
C HIS A 440 -0.28 -16.48 28.78
N LYS A 441 -0.51 -17.43 27.86
CA LYS A 441 0.50 -18.18 27.11
C LYS A 441 0.21 -18.18 25.61
N LEU A 442 1.22 -18.52 24.83
CA LEU A 442 1.05 -18.96 23.46
C LEU A 442 0.45 -20.36 23.49
N GLY A 443 -0.87 -20.45 23.28
CA GLY A 443 -1.61 -21.66 23.57
C GLY A 443 -1.67 -22.64 22.41
N GLN A 444 -1.76 -22.12 21.17
CA GLN A 444 -1.85 -22.97 19.99
C GLN A 444 -1.38 -22.26 18.71
N LEU A 445 -0.76 -23.03 17.82
CA LEU A 445 -0.39 -22.59 16.46
C LEU A 445 -0.91 -23.59 15.41
N THR A 446 -1.45 -23.07 14.31
CA THR A 446 -1.76 -23.86 13.11
C THR A 446 -1.23 -23.11 11.89
N PHE A 447 -0.61 -23.82 10.96
CA PHE A 447 -0.04 -23.24 9.74
C PHE A 447 -0.77 -23.76 8.52
N THR A 448 -1.06 -22.88 7.57
CA THR A 448 -1.59 -23.24 6.26
C THR A 448 -0.58 -22.84 5.19
N THR A 449 -0.28 -23.77 4.28
CA THR A 449 0.62 -23.54 3.15
C THR A 449 -0.15 -23.19 1.88
N ASN A 450 0.54 -22.59 0.90
CA ASN A 450 0.00 -22.32 -0.42
C ASN A 450 -0.46 -23.56 -1.20
N LYS A 451 -0.15 -24.78 -0.71
CA LYS A 451 -0.62 -26.05 -1.26
C LYS A 451 -1.87 -26.58 -0.56
N GLY A 452 -2.48 -25.78 0.33
CA GLY A 452 -3.62 -26.18 1.14
C GLY A 452 -3.27 -27.19 2.24
N LYS A 453 -1.97 -27.44 2.51
CA LYS A 453 -1.57 -28.31 3.62
C LYS A 453 -1.73 -27.57 4.93
N VAL A 454 -2.25 -28.27 5.93
CA VAL A 454 -2.46 -27.75 7.29
C VAL A 454 -1.54 -28.50 8.25
N HIS A 455 -0.75 -27.75 9.01
CA HIS A 455 0.17 -28.28 10.02
C HIS A 455 -0.26 -27.81 11.41
N GLY A 456 -0.50 -28.75 12.32
CA GLY A 456 -1.06 -28.49 13.64
C GLY A 456 -2.50 -29.01 13.78
N PRO A 457 -3.26 -28.55 14.79
CA PRO A 457 -2.86 -27.56 15.78
C PRO A 457 -1.76 -28.07 16.73
N TYR A 458 -0.79 -27.21 17.02
CA TYR A 458 0.27 -27.47 18.00
C TYR A 458 -0.10 -26.80 19.32
N GLY A 459 -0.35 -27.57 20.37
CA GLY A 459 -0.79 -27.09 21.69
C GLY A 459 -2.31 -27.18 21.90
N ARG A 460 -2.76 -27.12 23.16
CA ARG A 460 -4.17 -27.30 23.54
C ARG A 460 -4.92 -26.00 23.87
N ALA A 461 -4.25 -24.86 23.77
CA ALA A 461 -4.81 -23.54 24.06
C ALA A 461 -5.40 -23.37 25.47
N LYS A 462 -4.91 -24.13 26.47
CA LYS A 462 -5.50 -24.13 27.82
C LYS A 462 -5.41 -22.76 28.52
N HIS A 463 -4.38 -21.98 28.20
CA HIS A 463 -4.13 -20.65 28.76
C HIS A 463 -4.17 -19.54 27.70
N ALA A 464 -4.96 -19.76 26.65
CA ALA A 464 -5.13 -18.87 25.52
C ALA A 464 -6.60 -18.78 25.09
N ASP A 465 -7.20 -17.61 25.27
CA ASP A 465 -8.61 -17.33 24.99
C ASP A 465 -8.82 -16.36 23.83
N LEU A 466 -7.77 -15.74 23.35
CA LEU A 466 -7.78 -14.92 22.15
C LEU A 466 -7.35 -15.74 20.95
N SER A 467 -7.90 -15.42 19.79
CA SER A 467 -7.52 -16.02 18.52
C SER A 467 -7.31 -14.94 17.48
N VAL A 468 -6.30 -15.12 16.64
CA VAL A 468 -6.06 -14.30 15.45
C VAL A 468 -5.57 -15.18 14.32
N SER A 469 -5.99 -14.86 13.11
CA SER A 469 -5.45 -15.45 11.88
C SER A 469 -4.52 -14.44 11.25
N VAL A 470 -3.25 -14.79 11.12
CA VAL A 470 -2.21 -13.94 10.53
C VAL A 470 -1.95 -14.47 9.12
N ASN A 471 -2.73 -13.95 8.17
CA ASN A 471 -2.59 -14.28 6.76
C ASN A 471 -2.21 -13.07 5.92
N ARG A 472 -1.47 -13.34 4.84
CA ARG A 472 -1.09 -12.30 3.90
C ARG A 472 -0.94 -12.85 2.48
N THR A 473 -2.00 -12.70 1.68
CA THR A 473 -2.01 -13.18 0.30
C THR A 473 -0.89 -12.50 -0.51
N GLY A 474 -0.09 -13.28 -1.25
CA GLY A 474 1.05 -12.76 -2.03
C GLY A 474 2.33 -12.55 -1.22
N TYR A 475 2.34 -12.98 0.04
CA TYR A 475 3.50 -12.97 0.91
C TYR A 475 3.75 -14.37 1.45
N SER A 476 5.00 -14.64 1.83
CA SER A 476 5.36 -15.84 2.57
C SER A 476 5.85 -15.46 3.97
N LEU A 477 5.55 -16.31 4.94
CA LEU A 477 6.16 -16.23 6.26
C LEU A 477 7.69 -16.37 6.11
N SER A 478 8.41 -15.35 6.56
CA SER A 478 9.88 -15.28 6.47
C SER A 478 10.54 -15.19 7.86
N TYR A 479 9.78 -14.81 8.87
CA TYR A 479 10.25 -14.67 10.24
C TYR A 479 9.18 -15.12 11.23
N MET A 480 9.60 -15.85 12.26
CA MET A 480 8.76 -16.23 13.38
C MET A 480 9.64 -16.40 14.61
N ARG A 481 9.32 -15.72 15.71
CA ARG A 481 10.03 -15.84 16.99
C ARG A 481 9.08 -15.76 18.18
N GLY A 482 9.35 -16.60 19.17
CA GLY A 482 8.73 -16.53 20.48
C GLY A 482 9.26 -15.35 21.27
N THR A 483 8.43 -14.80 22.16
CA THR A 483 8.82 -13.64 22.97
C THR A 483 9.59 -14.09 24.21
N ARG A 484 8.90 -14.69 25.18
CA ARG A 484 9.47 -15.12 26.45
C ARG A 484 9.02 -16.53 26.77
N TYR A 485 9.96 -17.37 27.20
CA TYR A 485 9.67 -18.67 27.77
C TYR A 485 9.70 -18.61 29.30
N VAL A 486 8.76 -19.31 29.93
CA VAL A 486 8.66 -19.43 31.39
C VAL A 486 8.48 -20.90 31.76
N TYR A 487 9.39 -21.39 32.60
CA TYR A 487 9.41 -22.77 33.10
C TYR A 487 8.34 -23.04 34.19
N LYS A 488 7.87 -22.00 34.89
CA LYS A 488 6.89 -22.14 35.99
C LYS A 488 5.49 -22.41 35.43
N GLU A 489 4.72 -23.24 36.13
CA GLU A 489 3.32 -23.51 35.82
C GLU A 489 2.46 -22.23 35.80
N PRO A 490 1.65 -21.99 34.75
CA PRO A 490 1.59 -22.78 33.52
C PRO A 490 2.85 -22.56 32.66
N GLU A 491 3.53 -23.65 32.30
CA GLU A 491 4.75 -23.60 31.51
C GLU A 491 4.47 -23.18 30.06
N GLY A 492 5.40 -22.43 29.46
CA GLY A 492 5.45 -22.27 28.00
C GLY A 492 5.89 -20.89 27.54
N LEU A 493 5.88 -20.71 26.21
CA LEU A 493 6.04 -19.41 25.58
C LEU A 493 4.85 -18.51 25.94
N GLU A 494 5.12 -17.23 26.13
CA GLU A 494 4.12 -16.24 26.53
C GLU A 494 3.64 -15.37 25.36
N GLY A 495 4.31 -15.44 24.21
CA GLY A 495 3.90 -14.72 23.00
C GLY A 495 4.74 -15.05 21.78
N ILE A 496 4.36 -14.48 20.64
CA ILE A 496 4.95 -14.73 19.33
C ILE A 496 4.85 -13.51 18.41
N SER A 497 5.84 -13.32 17.54
CA SER A 497 5.82 -12.33 16.46
C SER A 497 6.14 -12.98 15.12
N PHE A 498 5.63 -12.39 14.05
CA PHE A 498 5.80 -12.88 12.69
C PHE A 498 6.31 -11.78 11.78
N GLY A 499 7.01 -12.18 10.72
CA GLY A 499 7.42 -11.33 9.62
C GLY A 499 7.13 -12.03 8.30
N PHE A 500 6.60 -11.27 7.35
CA PHE A 500 6.20 -11.74 6.04
C PHE A 500 6.91 -10.93 4.95
N ARG A 501 7.36 -11.60 3.89
CA ARG A 501 7.95 -10.93 2.72
C ARG A 501 7.13 -11.17 1.46
N PRO A 502 7.10 -10.20 0.51
CA PRO A 502 6.39 -10.38 -0.75
C PRO A 502 6.95 -11.55 -1.57
N LEU A 503 6.12 -12.25 -2.33
CA LEU A 503 6.57 -13.32 -3.24
C LEU A 503 7.20 -12.75 -4.54
N LEU A 504 6.69 -11.62 -5.01
CA LEU A 504 7.09 -11.00 -6.29
C LEU A 504 8.56 -10.55 -6.32
N THR A 505 9.16 -10.31 -5.15
CA THR A 505 10.57 -9.88 -5.01
C THR A 505 11.51 -11.02 -4.57
N ALA A 506 11.01 -12.25 -4.44
CA ALA A 506 11.80 -13.44 -4.06
C ALA A 506 12.75 -13.92 -5.19
N GLY A 507 13.82 -13.16 -5.45
CA GLY A 507 14.85 -13.49 -6.45
C GLY A 507 15.53 -14.82 -6.24
#